data_AF-A0A2V9PZ59-F1
#
_entry.id   AF-A0A2V9PZ59-F1
#
_cell.length_a   1.000
_cell.length_b   1.000
_cell.length_c   1.000
_cell.angle_alpha   90.00
_cell.angle_beta   90.00
_cell.angle_gamma   90.00
#
_symmetry.space_group_name_H-M   'P 1'
#
loop_
_entity.id
_entity.type
_entity.pdbx_description
1 polymer ?
#
loop_
_entity_poly.entity_id
_entity_poly.type
_entity_poly.pdbx_seq_one_letter_code
_entity_poly.pdbx_strand_id
1 'polypeptide(L)' 'MSDYGKKIRLSRVTGGIGHRALVVAFDHALGLGPIPGTEYPLGQIQRFAKAKVNAVLLNLGLVRLCAECFFED' A
#
# COMPACT_ATOMS: atom_id res chain seq x y z
N MET A 1 2.85 -13.50 22.37
CA MET A 1 2.55 -12.92 21.05
C MET A 1 3.38 -13.68 20.02
N SER A 2 2.77 -14.43 19.09
CA SER A 2 3.49 -15.40 18.23
C SER A 2 4.36 -14.69 17.18
N ASP A 3 5.67 -14.91 17.27
CA ASP A 3 6.70 -14.40 16.35
C ASP A 3 6.44 -14.81 14.88
N TYR A 4 5.87 -16.00 14.66
CA TYR A 4 5.56 -16.53 13.33
C TYR A 4 4.56 -15.66 12.55
N GLY A 5 3.48 -15.23 13.21
CA GLY A 5 2.45 -14.41 12.55
C GLY A 5 2.99 -13.04 12.11
N LYS A 6 3.93 -12.48 12.89
CA LYS A 6 4.61 -11.22 12.56
C LYS A 6 5.55 -11.41 11.37
N LYS A 7 6.36 -12.48 11.39
CA LYS A 7 7.27 -12.83 10.28
C LYS A 7 6.52 -12.99 8.96
N ILE A 8 5.40 -13.70 8.93
CA ILE A 8 4.59 -13.89 7.71
C ILE A 8 4.09 -12.55 7.15
N ARG A 9 3.56 -11.66 8.00
CA ARG A 9 3.05 -10.35 7.56
C ARG A 9 4.17 -9.44 7.05
N LEU A 10 5.30 -9.41 7.74
CA LEU A 10 6.47 -8.62 7.32
C LEU A 10 7.01 -9.11 5.98
N SER A 11 7.15 -10.42 5.77
CA SER A 11 7.64 -10.96 4.50
C SER A 11 6.79 -10.58 3.30
N ARG A 12 5.46 -10.36 3.47
CA ARG A 12 4.59 -9.87 2.38
C ARG A 12 4.93 -8.44 1.97
N VAL A 13 5.28 -7.59 2.94
CA VAL A 13 5.65 -6.18 2.70
C VAL A 13 7.09 -6.07 2.22
N THR A 14 8.01 -6.87 2.77
CA THR A 14 9.44 -6.74 2.48
C THR A 14 9.93 -7.61 1.32
N GLY A 15 9.09 -8.53 0.83
CA GLY A 15 9.47 -9.55 -0.16
C GLY A 15 10.23 -10.74 0.43
N GLY A 16 10.48 -10.78 1.74
CA GLY A 16 11.23 -11.85 2.40
C GLY A 16 12.74 -11.60 2.52
N ILE A 17 13.49 -12.64 2.88
CA ILE A 17 14.95 -12.55 3.10
C ILE A 17 15.66 -12.36 1.76
N GLY A 18 16.57 -11.39 1.69
CA GLY A 18 17.37 -11.11 0.48
C GLY A 18 16.65 -10.29 -0.60
N HIS A 19 15.39 -9.91 -0.37
CA HIS A 19 14.63 -9.04 -1.26
C HIS A 19 14.64 -7.59 -0.77
N ARG A 20 14.58 -6.65 -1.72
CA ARG A 20 14.28 -5.23 -1.43
C ARG A 20 12.79 -4.98 -1.69
N ALA A 21 12.24 -4.02 -0.95
CA ALA A 21 10.84 -3.65 -1.03
C ALA A 21 10.66 -2.24 -1.60
N LEU A 22 9.74 -2.09 -2.54
CA LEU A 22 9.18 -0.82 -2.94
C LEU A 22 7.84 -0.64 -2.23
N VAL A 23 7.81 0.25 -1.25
CA VAL A 23 6.60 0.62 -0.50
C VAL A 23 6.26 2.07 -0.84
N VAL A 24 5.04 2.30 -1.31
CA VAL A 24 4.57 3.65 -1.66
C VAL A 24 3.78 4.22 -0.48
N ALA A 25 4.21 5.36 0.05
CA ALA A 25 3.43 6.10 1.04
C ALA A 25 2.42 7.03 0.35
N PHE A 26 1.14 6.88 0.67
CA PHE A 26 0.04 7.63 0.06
C PHE A 26 -1.04 7.98 1.11
N ASP A 27 -0.60 8.36 2.31
CA ASP A 27 -1.44 8.75 3.43
C ASP A 27 -1.40 10.26 3.72
N HIS A 28 -0.56 11.00 2.98
CA HIS A 28 -0.20 12.39 3.27
C HIS A 28 -1.39 13.35 3.28
N ALA A 29 -2.41 13.07 2.44
CA ALA A 29 -3.61 13.89 2.36
C ALA A 29 -4.42 13.91 3.66
N LEU A 30 -4.23 12.94 4.56
CA LEU A 30 -4.86 12.95 5.88
C LEU A 30 -4.38 14.14 6.74
N GLY A 31 -3.10 14.52 6.61
CA GLY A 31 -2.51 15.62 7.39
C GLY A 31 -2.40 16.94 6.62
N LEU A 32 -2.23 16.88 5.31
CA LEU A 32 -1.96 18.05 4.47
C LEU A 32 -3.18 18.53 3.66
N GLY A 33 -4.29 17.79 3.71
CA GLY A 33 -5.37 17.93 2.72
C GLY A 33 -4.91 17.45 1.32
N PRO A 34 -5.76 17.60 0.29
CA PRO A 34 -5.39 17.23 -1.07
C PRO A 34 -4.17 18.04 -1.55
N ILE A 35 -3.10 17.32 -1.85
CA ILE A 35 -1.86 17.84 -2.46
C ILE A 35 -1.73 17.34 -3.91
N PRO A 36 -0.89 17.99 -4.75
CA PRO A 36 -0.62 17.53 -6.11
C PRO A 36 -0.31 16.04 -6.19
N GLY A 37 -1.11 15.30 -6.97
CA GLY A 37 -0.99 13.86 -7.15
C GLY A 37 -1.89 13.01 -6.25
N THR A 38 -2.65 13.62 -5.33
CA THR A 38 -3.58 12.92 -4.40
C THR A 38 -5.07 13.17 -4.69
N GLU A 39 -5.38 13.99 -5.68
CA GLU A 39 -6.74 14.44 -6.02
C GLU A 39 -7.60 13.29 -6.55
N TYR A 40 -6.98 12.32 -7.21
CA TYR A 40 -7.63 11.11 -7.72
C TYR A 40 -6.98 9.85 -7.14
N PRO A 41 -7.28 9.51 -5.86
CA PRO A 41 -6.59 8.44 -5.15
C PRO A 41 -6.80 7.08 -5.82
N LEU A 42 -8.02 6.75 -6.26
CA LEU A 42 -8.34 5.44 -6.85
C LEU A 42 -7.45 5.14 -8.07
N GLY A 43 -7.34 6.08 -9.02
CA GLY A 43 -6.51 5.90 -10.20
C GLY A 43 -5.02 5.76 -9.88
N GLN A 44 -4.53 6.48 -8.87
CA GLN A 44 -3.14 6.34 -8.44
C GLN A 44 -2.88 4.98 -7.80
N ILE A 45 -3.78 4.51 -6.93
CA ILE A 45 -3.67 3.19 -6.29
C ILE A 45 -3.73 2.07 -7.33
N GLN A 46 -4.62 2.17 -8.34
CA GLN A 46 -4.65 1.24 -9.46
C GLN A 46 -3.32 1.22 -10.24
N ARG A 47 -2.67 2.37 -10.44
CA ARG A 47 -1.36 2.43 -11.08
C ARG A 47 -0.29 1.73 -10.25
N PHE A 48 -0.28 1.93 -8.93
CA PHE A 48 0.67 1.26 -8.04
C PHE A 48 0.44 -0.26 -8.00
N ALA A 49 -0.82 -0.70 -7.97
CA ALA A 49 -1.18 -2.12 -8.04
C ALA A 49 -0.70 -2.75 -9.36
N LYS A 50 -0.97 -2.11 -10.51
CA LYS A 50 -0.46 -2.56 -11.83
C LYS A 50 1.06 -2.59 -11.91
N ALA A 51 1.75 -1.67 -11.22
CA ALA A 51 3.20 -1.65 -11.13
C ALA A 51 3.78 -2.72 -10.18
N LYS A 52 2.92 -3.52 -9.51
CA LYS A 52 3.31 -4.61 -8.60
C LYS A 52 4.27 -4.17 -7.50
N VAL A 53 4.02 -3.00 -6.92
CA VAL A 53 4.73 -2.55 -5.70
C VAL A 53 4.48 -3.54 -4.56
N ASN A 54 5.43 -3.69 -3.63
CA ASN A 54 5.30 -4.67 -2.55
C ASN A 54 4.18 -4.31 -1.57
N ALA A 55 4.02 -3.02 -1.28
CA ALA A 55 2.95 -2.52 -0.43
C ALA A 55 2.65 -1.05 -0.71
N VAL A 56 1.46 -0.62 -0.28
CA VAL A 56 1.07 0.78 -0.21
C VAL A 56 0.65 1.11 1.22
N LEU A 57 1.19 2.21 1.77
CA LEU A 57 0.79 2.74 3.08
C LEU A 57 -0.33 3.75 2.87
N LEU A 58 -1.47 3.51 3.52
CA LEU A 58 -2.70 4.29 3.38
C LEU A 58 -3.30 4.58 4.75
N ASN A 59 -4.11 5.63 4.82
CA ASN A 59 -5.05 5.80 5.92
C ASN A 59 -6.25 4.85 5.76
N LEU A 60 -6.95 4.57 6.85
CA LEU A 60 -8.04 3.59 6.90
C LEU A 60 -9.19 3.88 5.92
N GLY A 61 -9.51 5.16 5.69
CA GLY A 61 -10.55 5.57 4.74
C GLY A 61 -10.20 5.18 3.30
N LEU A 62 -8.96 5.42 2.90
CA LEU A 62 -8.46 5.05 1.57
C LEU A 62 -8.31 3.54 1.39
N VAL A 63 -7.93 2.80 2.45
CA VAL A 63 -7.92 1.33 2.40
C VAL A 63 -9.29 0.82 2.01
N ARG A 64 -10.36 1.31 2.65
CA ARG A 64 -11.73 0.87 2.33
C ARG A 64 -12.16 1.24 0.91
N LEU A 65 -11.72 2.38 0.40
CA LEU A 65 -12.07 2.84 -0.95
C LEU A 65 -11.33 2.07 -2.05
N CYS A 66 -10.08 1.69 -1.82
CA CYS A 66 -9.18 1.19 -2.87
C CYS A 66 -8.78 -0.29 -2.70
N ALA A 67 -9.35 -1.01 -1.72
CA ALA A 67 -9.01 -2.41 -1.44
C ALA A 67 -9.15 -3.30 -2.69
N GLU A 68 -10.22 -3.09 -3.47
CA GLU A 68 -10.50 -3.83 -4.70
C GLU A 68 -9.39 -3.73 -5.76
N CYS A 69 -8.58 -2.65 -5.75
CA CYS A 69 -7.46 -2.51 -6.69
C CYS A 69 -6.37 -3.57 -6.52
N PHE A 70 -6.35 -4.30 -5.40
CA PHE A 70 -5.37 -5.34 -5.09
C PHE A 70 -5.95 -6.76 -5.14
N PHE A 71 -7.21 -6.91 -5.55
CA PHE A 71 -7.91 -8.21 -5.63
C PHE A 71 -8.23 -8.66 -7.06
N GLU A 72 -7.82 -7.91 -8.09
CA GLU A 72 -7.94 -8.34 -9.49
C GLU A 72 -6.75 -9.23 -9.90
N ASP A 73 -7.07 -10.39 -10.51
CA ASP A 73 -6.12 -11.35 -11.12
C ASP A 73 -5.51 -10.84 -12.44
#